data_AF-A0A2V8QZG3-F1
#
_entry.id   AF-A0A2V8QZG3-F1
#
_cell.length_a   1.000
_cell.length_b   1.000
_cell.length_c   1.000
_cell.angle_alpha   90.00
_cell.angle_beta   90.00
_cell.angle_gamma   90.00
#
_symmetry.space_group_name_H-M   'P 1'
#
loop_
_entity.id
_entity.type
_entity.pdbx_description
1 polymer ?
#
loop_
_entity_poly.entity_id
_entity_poly.type
_entity_poly.pdbx_seq_one_letter_code
_entity_poly.pdbx_strand_id
1 'polypeptide(L)'
;SLSVVQEMCARLGAATGRGLFDLIRERFGVGWTFFAITVVLVANGGLVVSEFVGIGAASELLGLSRYVVVPLAAAVLWYLVIFGSYEWVEKIFLLMTLVFFAYPIAAIMGHPDWHAVARGAFVPTIKNDPDYIFILVGLLGTTITPYMQLFQQSSLVEKGVARRHYGPERVDTYTGAIFSNLMSIAMIVATAATLHVAGQTQVQTAEDAAKALSPLMGDYAKILFGTGLLGASLLAGAVLPLATSYAIAEAFGLPKGVNLDFRRAPKFFALFTALVVFGAVVALIPGVPVIRLLVAIQVLNGALLPVILVFILVLINDTRLTGELKNTRLYNVLGWGTFALITTAVAVMLGGQLLALFGVKLFGG
;
A
#
# COMPACT_ATOMS: atom_id res chain seq x y z
N SER A 1 -1.24 6.26 -13.85
CA SER A 1 0.16 5.97 -13.51
C SER A 1 0.30 4.61 -12.82
N LEU A 2 -0.43 4.34 -11.73
CA LEU A 2 -0.41 3.05 -11.02
C LEU A 2 -0.43 1.82 -11.93
N SER A 3 -1.42 1.74 -12.83
CA SER A 3 -1.58 0.59 -13.72
C SER A 3 -0.39 0.40 -14.67
N VAL A 4 0.29 1.49 -15.06
CA VAL A 4 1.49 1.44 -15.91
C VAL A 4 2.66 0.87 -15.12
N VAL A 5 2.83 1.29 -13.87
CA VAL A 5 3.91 0.79 -13.00
C VAL A 5 3.71 -0.69 -12.67
N GLN A 6 2.49 -1.09 -12.34
CA GLN A 6 2.15 -2.50 -12.11
C GLN A 6 2.35 -3.36 -13.36
N GLU A 7 1.90 -2.88 -14.52
CA GLU A 7 2.12 -3.55 -15.80
C GLU A 7 3.61 -3.73 -16.10
N MET A 8 4.45 -2.72 -15.82
CA MET A 8 5.91 -2.85 -15.97
C MET A 8 6.48 -3.95 -15.07
N CYS A 9 6.03 -4.06 -13.82
CA CYS A 9 6.50 -5.09 -12.89
C CYS A 9 6.06 -6.49 -13.33
N ALA A 10 4.79 -6.64 -13.69
CA ALA A 10 4.24 -7.91 -14.20
C ALA A 10 4.96 -8.35 -15.47
N ARG A 11 5.20 -7.44 -16.42
CA ARG A 11 5.95 -7.72 -17.64
C ARG A 11 7.41 -8.07 -17.37
N LEU A 12 8.07 -7.41 -16.41
CA LEU A 12 9.44 -7.73 -16.02
C LEU A 12 9.53 -9.16 -15.49
N GLY A 13 8.59 -9.56 -14.62
CA GLY A 13 8.47 -10.93 -14.11
C GLY A 13 8.23 -11.94 -15.23
N ALA A 14 7.29 -11.65 -16.14
CA ALA A 14 6.95 -12.53 -17.26
C ALA A 14 8.10 -12.67 -18.28
N ALA A 15 8.91 -11.62 -18.46
CA ALA A 15 10.04 -11.62 -19.40
C ALA A 15 11.24 -12.39 -18.86
N THR A 16 11.49 -12.31 -17.55
CA THR A 16 12.73 -12.80 -16.93
C THR A 16 12.55 -14.10 -16.15
N GLY A 17 11.34 -14.41 -15.68
CA GLY A 17 11.09 -15.53 -14.77
C GLY A 17 11.78 -15.39 -13.42
N ARG A 18 12.18 -14.17 -13.04
CA ARG A 18 12.92 -13.84 -11.80
C ARG A 18 12.22 -12.68 -11.10
N GLY A 19 12.24 -12.65 -9.77
CA GLY A 19 11.71 -11.50 -9.04
C GLY A 19 12.68 -10.32 -9.02
N LEU A 20 12.20 -9.18 -8.52
CA LEU A 20 12.88 -7.90 -8.68
C LEU A 20 14.26 -7.90 -8.02
N PHE A 21 14.36 -8.48 -6.83
CA PHE A 21 15.60 -8.46 -6.06
C PHE A 21 16.69 -9.38 -6.63
N ASP A 22 16.32 -10.48 -7.27
CA ASP A 22 17.26 -11.32 -8.01
C ASP A 22 17.88 -10.52 -9.17
N LEU A 23 17.05 -9.78 -9.90
CA LEU A 23 17.50 -8.92 -11.01
C LEU A 23 18.37 -7.76 -10.51
N ILE A 24 18.01 -7.13 -9.39
CA ILE A 24 18.83 -6.07 -8.79
C ILE A 24 20.20 -6.62 -8.39
N ARG A 25 20.25 -7.81 -7.77
CA ARG A 25 21.49 -8.46 -7.36
C ARG A 25 22.38 -8.82 -8.53
N GLU A 26 21.81 -9.37 -9.60
CA GLU A 26 22.57 -9.75 -10.79
C GLU A 26 23.11 -8.53 -11.55
N ARG A 27 22.33 -7.43 -11.65
CA ARG A 27 22.72 -6.27 -12.46
C ARG A 27 23.50 -5.19 -11.71
N PHE A 28 23.20 -4.97 -10.43
CA PHE A 28 23.81 -3.89 -9.63
C PHE A 28 24.69 -4.43 -8.50
N GLY A 29 24.66 -5.73 -8.23
CA GLY A 29 25.47 -6.35 -7.17
C GLY A 29 24.84 -6.26 -5.77
N VAL A 30 25.56 -6.83 -4.80
CA VAL A 30 25.04 -7.08 -3.44
C VAL A 30 24.78 -5.79 -2.66
N GLY A 31 25.61 -4.76 -2.83
CA GLY A 31 25.47 -3.49 -2.10
C GLY A 31 24.14 -2.79 -2.40
N TRP A 32 23.81 -2.62 -3.69
CA TRP A 32 22.54 -2.04 -4.12
C TRP A 32 21.33 -2.90 -3.75
N THR A 33 21.51 -4.22 -3.76
CA THR A 33 20.47 -5.15 -3.30
C THR A 33 20.18 -4.94 -1.81
N PHE A 34 21.22 -4.87 -0.97
CA PHE A 34 21.06 -4.64 0.45
C PHE A 34 20.38 -3.29 0.75
N PHE A 35 20.76 -2.24 0.02
CA PHE A 35 20.10 -0.95 0.11
C PHE A 35 18.60 -1.04 -0.24
N ALA A 36 18.27 -1.63 -1.38
CA ALA A 36 16.88 -1.79 -1.82
C ALA A 36 16.05 -2.67 -0.85
N ILE A 37 16.64 -3.74 -0.30
CA ILE A 37 15.99 -4.59 0.72
C ILE A 37 15.68 -3.76 1.96
N THR A 38 16.65 -2.98 2.44
CA THR A 38 16.49 -2.16 3.65
C THR A 38 15.34 -1.17 3.48
N VAL A 39 15.27 -0.52 2.31
CA VAL A 39 14.18 0.39 1.95
C VAL A 39 12.83 -0.32 2.00
N VAL A 40 12.72 -1.50 1.40
CA VAL A 40 11.47 -2.27 1.37
C VAL A 40 11.09 -2.80 2.76
N LEU A 41 12.07 -3.24 3.54
CA LEU A 41 11.83 -3.72 4.91
C LEU A 41 11.29 -2.60 5.80
N VAL A 42 11.83 -1.38 5.67
CA VAL A 42 11.32 -0.21 6.40
C VAL A 42 9.92 0.18 5.93
N ALA A 43 9.71 0.27 4.62
CA ALA A 43 8.41 0.62 4.03
C ALA A 43 7.31 -0.37 4.42
N ASN A 44 7.57 -1.66 4.22
CA ASN A 44 6.61 -2.72 4.49
C ASN A 44 6.47 -3.00 5.99
N GLY A 45 7.55 -2.91 6.77
CA GLY A 45 7.48 -3.03 8.23
C GLY A 45 6.58 -1.94 8.82
N GLY A 46 6.65 -0.72 8.29
CA GLY A 46 5.68 0.33 8.58
C GLY A 46 4.26 -0.07 8.21
N LEU A 47 4.02 -0.55 6.98
CA LEU A 47 2.67 -1.00 6.58
C LEU A 47 2.12 -2.11 7.48
N VAL A 48 2.96 -3.08 7.88
CA VAL A 48 2.55 -4.12 8.84
C VAL A 48 2.10 -3.50 10.15
N VAL A 49 2.84 -2.52 10.68
CA VAL A 49 2.40 -1.76 11.86
C VAL A 49 1.05 -1.08 11.60
N SER A 50 0.88 -0.42 10.45
CA SER A 50 -0.40 0.21 10.08
C SER A 50 -1.57 -0.77 10.14
N GLU A 51 -1.41 -1.99 9.62
CA GLU A 51 -2.50 -2.97 9.63
C GLU A 51 -2.83 -3.45 11.04
N PHE A 52 -1.84 -3.73 11.89
CA PHE A 52 -2.12 -4.11 13.27
C PHE A 52 -2.73 -2.96 14.10
N VAL A 53 -2.31 -1.73 13.83
CA VAL A 53 -2.93 -0.52 14.40
C VAL A 53 -4.38 -0.38 13.91
N GLY A 54 -4.64 -0.66 12.64
CA GLY A 54 -5.96 -0.70 12.02
C GLY A 54 -6.88 -1.74 12.66
N ILE A 55 -6.39 -2.96 12.90
CA ILE A 55 -7.10 -4.02 13.65
C ILE A 55 -7.49 -3.50 15.04
N GLY A 56 -6.55 -2.87 15.75
CA GLY A 56 -6.81 -2.27 17.06
C GLY A 56 -7.90 -1.21 17.00
N ALA A 57 -7.77 -0.23 16.09
CA ALA A 57 -8.73 0.86 15.95
C ALA A 57 -10.13 0.37 15.53
N ALA A 58 -10.19 -0.62 14.65
CA ALA A 58 -11.45 -1.26 14.25
C ALA A 58 -12.10 -2.00 15.42
N SER A 59 -11.31 -2.73 16.22
CA SER A 59 -11.82 -3.44 17.38
C SER A 59 -12.41 -2.50 18.44
N GLU A 60 -11.73 -1.39 18.72
CA GLU A 60 -12.20 -0.38 19.66
C GLU A 60 -13.49 0.30 19.18
N LEU A 61 -13.59 0.56 17.87
CA LEU A 61 -14.80 1.10 17.27
C LEU A 61 -16.00 0.15 17.38
N LEU A 62 -15.75 -1.17 17.42
CA LEU A 62 -16.75 -2.22 17.63
C LEU A 62 -16.99 -2.53 19.13
N GLY A 63 -16.36 -1.79 20.04
CA GLY A 63 -16.50 -1.98 21.49
C GLY A 63 -15.68 -3.15 22.06
N LEU A 64 -14.73 -3.68 21.30
CA LEU A 64 -13.80 -4.73 21.73
C LEU A 64 -12.45 -4.14 22.14
N SER A 65 -11.80 -4.75 23.13
CA SER A 65 -10.49 -4.30 23.59
C SER A 65 -9.40 -4.67 22.59
N ARG A 66 -8.61 -3.67 22.16
CA ARG A 66 -7.44 -3.90 21.29
C ARG A 66 -6.44 -4.89 21.88
N TYR A 67 -6.32 -4.93 23.21
CA TYR A 67 -5.41 -5.83 23.93
C TYR A 67 -5.81 -7.31 23.83
N VAL A 68 -7.04 -7.60 23.41
CA VAL A 68 -7.53 -8.96 23.15
C VAL A 68 -7.48 -9.25 21.65
N VAL A 69 -8.02 -8.34 20.83
CA VAL A 69 -8.20 -8.59 19.39
C VAL A 69 -6.87 -8.59 18.63
N VAL A 70 -5.93 -7.70 18.97
CA VAL A 70 -4.64 -7.63 18.26
C VAL A 70 -3.78 -8.90 18.46
N PRO A 71 -3.57 -9.42 19.70
CA PRO A 71 -2.86 -10.68 19.89
C PRO A 71 -3.59 -11.87 19.26
N LEU A 72 -4.91 -11.92 19.36
CA LEU A 72 -5.71 -12.98 18.75
C LEU A 72 -5.56 -12.96 17.23
N ALA A 73 -5.67 -11.78 16.61
CA ALA A 73 -5.45 -11.61 15.18
C ALA A 73 -4.04 -12.04 14.78
N ALA A 74 -3.00 -11.60 15.51
CA ALA A 74 -1.62 -12.02 15.25
C ALA A 74 -1.45 -13.54 15.29
N ALA A 75 -2.01 -14.21 16.31
CA ALA A 75 -1.97 -15.67 16.44
C ALA A 75 -2.74 -16.38 15.33
N VAL A 76 -3.93 -15.89 14.98
CA VAL A 76 -4.76 -16.45 13.89
C VAL A 76 -4.07 -16.29 12.55
N LEU A 77 -3.59 -15.10 12.21
CA LEU A 77 -2.87 -14.84 10.95
C LEU A 77 -1.61 -15.68 10.86
N TRP A 78 -0.85 -15.77 11.96
CA TRP A 78 0.35 -16.61 12.02
C TRP A 78 0.04 -18.09 11.80
N TYR A 79 -1.00 -18.60 12.47
CA TYR A 79 -1.43 -19.99 12.34
C TYR A 79 -1.91 -20.29 10.91
N LEU A 80 -2.70 -19.40 10.32
CA LEU A 80 -3.25 -19.59 8.97
C LEU A 80 -2.17 -19.65 7.90
N VAL A 81 -1.13 -18.82 8.00
CA VAL A 81 -0.03 -18.84 7.01
C VAL A 81 0.86 -20.08 7.15
N ILE A 82 1.06 -20.59 8.37
CA ILE A 82 1.97 -21.73 8.58
C ILE A 82 1.28 -23.09 8.41
N PHE A 83 0.02 -23.22 8.84
CA PHE A 83 -0.67 -24.51 8.93
C PHE A 83 -1.98 -24.57 8.14
N GLY A 84 -2.55 -23.44 7.74
CA GLY A 84 -3.91 -23.38 7.20
C GLY A 84 -3.98 -23.51 5.67
N SER A 85 -5.13 -23.97 5.17
CA SER A 85 -5.57 -23.63 3.82
C SER A 85 -6.28 -22.27 3.88
N TYR A 86 -5.61 -21.25 3.39
CA TYR A 86 -6.00 -19.84 3.54
C TYR A 86 -7.31 -19.47 2.83
N GLU A 87 -7.75 -20.28 1.86
CA GLU A 87 -8.79 -19.91 0.90
C GLU A 87 -10.15 -19.53 1.51
N TRP A 88 -10.58 -20.18 2.60
CA TRP A 88 -11.91 -19.87 3.19
C TRP A 88 -11.86 -18.62 4.06
N VAL A 89 -10.79 -18.43 4.83
CA VAL A 89 -10.63 -17.25 5.69
C VAL A 89 -10.42 -16.00 4.85
N GLU A 90 -9.65 -16.09 3.77
CA GLU A 90 -9.48 -15.01 2.80
C GLU A 90 -10.84 -14.51 2.27
N LYS A 91 -11.74 -15.44 1.91
CA LYS A 91 -13.09 -15.10 1.44
C LYS A 91 -13.90 -14.34 2.48
N ILE A 92 -13.79 -14.68 3.77
CA ILE A 92 -14.45 -13.96 4.86
C ILE A 92 -13.89 -12.54 4.95
N PHE A 93 -12.56 -12.39 4.97
CA PHE A 93 -11.94 -11.06 5.07
C PHE A 93 -12.30 -10.19 3.86
N LEU A 94 -12.26 -10.76 2.65
CA LEU A 94 -12.74 -10.10 1.44
C LEU A 94 -14.21 -9.70 1.54
N LEU A 95 -15.08 -10.57 2.06
CA LEU A 95 -16.49 -10.26 2.27
C LEU A 95 -16.66 -9.06 3.22
N MET A 96 -15.87 -9.00 4.30
CA MET A 96 -15.88 -7.86 5.22
C MET A 96 -15.44 -6.55 4.52
N THR A 97 -14.48 -6.61 3.58
CA THR A 97 -14.06 -5.44 2.80
C THR A 97 -15.11 -4.95 1.80
N LEU A 98 -16.17 -5.73 1.50
CA LEU A 98 -17.26 -5.25 0.64
C LEU A 98 -17.97 -4.03 1.22
N VAL A 99 -17.81 -3.78 2.53
CA VAL A 99 -18.19 -2.52 3.16
C VAL A 99 -17.67 -1.30 2.39
N PHE A 100 -16.48 -1.33 1.79
CA PHE A 100 -15.95 -0.15 1.10
C PHE A 100 -16.76 0.26 -0.13
N PHE A 101 -17.61 -0.62 -0.67
CA PHE A 101 -18.60 -0.25 -1.69
C PHE A 101 -19.70 0.69 -1.17
N ALA A 102 -19.81 0.87 0.16
CA ALA A 102 -20.61 1.92 0.77
C ALA A 102 -20.12 3.32 0.41
N TYR A 103 -18.82 3.52 0.17
CA TYR A 103 -18.26 4.84 -0.12
C TYR A 103 -18.77 5.46 -1.42
N PRO A 104 -18.82 4.75 -2.56
CA PRO A 104 -19.47 5.26 -3.76
C PRO A 104 -20.91 5.71 -3.53
N ILE A 105 -21.69 4.93 -2.77
CA ILE A 105 -23.09 5.25 -2.49
C ILE A 105 -23.17 6.48 -1.57
N ALA A 106 -22.38 6.51 -0.50
CA ALA A 106 -22.29 7.64 0.42
C ALA A 106 -21.80 8.92 -0.28
N ALA A 107 -20.87 8.80 -1.24
CA ALA A 107 -20.40 9.91 -2.06
C ALA A 107 -21.51 10.50 -2.92
N ILE A 108 -22.41 9.68 -3.47
CA ILE A 108 -23.55 10.16 -4.26
C ILE A 108 -24.62 10.77 -3.34
N MET A 109 -24.93 10.10 -2.23
CA MET A 109 -25.92 10.56 -1.24
C MET A 109 -25.50 11.81 -0.46
N GLY A 110 -24.19 12.07 -0.37
CA GLY A 110 -23.66 13.31 0.19
C GLY A 110 -23.95 14.55 -0.67
N HIS A 111 -24.60 14.39 -1.83
CA HIS A 111 -24.94 15.46 -2.78
C HIS A 111 -23.76 16.42 -3.06
N PRO A 112 -22.60 15.91 -3.51
CA PRO A 112 -21.45 16.74 -3.81
C PRO A 112 -21.74 17.65 -5.01
N ASP A 113 -21.05 18.80 -5.06
CA ASP A 113 -20.98 19.59 -6.28
C ASP A 113 -20.15 18.83 -7.33
N TRP A 114 -20.84 18.11 -8.21
CA TRP A 114 -20.21 17.35 -9.30
C TRP A 114 -19.39 18.21 -10.25
N HIS A 115 -19.72 19.50 -10.39
CA HIS A 115 -18.92 20.41 -11.19
C HIS A 115 -17.60 20.75 -10.49
N ALA A 116 -17.61 20.94 -9.16
CA ALA A 116 -16.37 21.06 -8.39
C ALA A 116 -15.54 19.77 -8.41
N VAL A 117 -16.16 18.59 -8.31
CA VAL A 117 -15.48 17.29 -8.43
C VAL A 117 -14.82 17.15 -9.81
N ALA A 118 -15.54 17.43 -10.89
CA ALA A 118 -15.00 17.37 -12.24
C ALA A 118 -13.85 18.37 -12.43
N ARG A 119 -14.01 19.61 -11.95
CA ARG A 119 -12.95 20.62 -11.99
C ARG A 119 -11.71 20.16 -11.22
N GLY A 120 -11.87 19.62 -10.01
CA GLY A 120 -10.76 19.12 -9.20
C GLY A 120 -10.06 17.90 -9.80
N ALA A 121 -10.78 17.07 -10.57
CA ALA A 121 -10.21 15.90 -11.24
C ALA A 121 -9.31 16.27 -12.43
N PHE A 122 -9.64 17.32 -13.18
CA PHE A 122 -8.93 17.71 -14.40
C PHE A 122 -8.02 18.94 -14.26
N VAL A 123 -8.27 19.80 -13.27
CA VAL A 123 -7.50 21.03 -13.04
C VAL A 123 -6.62 20.85 -11.81
N PRO A 124 -5.30 20.61 -11.97
CA PRO A 124 -4.39 20.48 -10.85
C PRO A 124 -4.29 21.81 -10.11
N THR A 125 -4.60 21.80 -8.82
CA THR A 125 -4.42 22.95 -7.92
C THR A 125 -3.37 22.58 -6.89
N ILE A 126 -2.17 23.13 -7.06
CA ILE A 126 -1.07 22.91 -6.11
C ILE A 126 -1.11 24.06 -5.11
N LYS A 127 -1.29 23.72 -3.83
CA LYS A 127 -1.17 24.66 -2.73
C LYS A 127 0.25 24.57 -2.17
N ASN A 128 0.87 25.73 -1.98
CA ASN A 128 2.18 25.86 -1.34
C ASN A 128 2.03 25.78 0.19
N ASP A 129 1.53 24.64 0.65
CA ASP A 129 1.20 24.35 2.05
C ASP A 129 1.89 23.04 2.46
N PRO A 130 2.70 23.02 3.55
CA PRO A 130 3.36 21.82 4.04
C PRO A 130 2.39 20.65 4.25
N ASP A 131 1.19 20.91 4.78
CA ASP A 131 0.20 19.86 5.07
C ASP A 131 -0.37 19.29 3.77
N TYR A 132 -0.61 20.14 2.76
CA TYR A 132 -1.03 19.71 1.43
C TYR A 132 0.02 18.80 0.78
N ILE A 133 1.31 19.18 0.83
CA ILE A 133 2.39 18.38 0.23
C ILE A 133 2.59 17.08 0.99
N PHE A 134 2.48 17.11 2.33
CA PHE A 134 2.58 15.93 3.18
C PHE A 134 1.47 14.91 2.83
N ILE A 135 0.21 15.35 2.75
CA ILE A 135 -0.91 14.48 2.35
C ILE A 135 -0.77 14.03 0.90
N LEU A 136 -0.27 14.87 -0.01
CA LEU A 136 -0.01 14.49 -1.40
C LEU A 136 1.01 13.36 -1.50
N VAL A 137 2.13 13.43 -0.79
CA VAL A 137 3.13 12.36 -0.74
C VAL A 137 2.54 11.09 -0.13
N GLY A 138 1.73 11.22 0.93
CA GLY A 138 1.00 10.09 1.53
C GLY A 138 0.02 9.43 0.57
N LEU A 139 -0.73 10.21 -0.19
CA LEU A 139 -1.67 9.73 -1.21
C LEU A 139 -0.94 8.98 -2.34
N LEU A 140 0.21 9.51 -2.79
CA LEU A 140 1.05 8.83 -3.78
C LEU A 140 1.62 7.53 -3.22
N GLY A 141 2.06 7.54 -1.96
CA GLY A 141 2.59 6.38 -1.25
C GLY A 141 1.59 5.24 -1.10
N THR A 142 0.36 5.53 -0.69
CA THR A 142 -0.69 4.50 -0.58
C THR A 142 -1.16 3.98 -1.94
N THR A 143 -1.02 4.78 -3.00
CA THR A 143 -1.48 4.39 -4.35
C THR A 143 -0.48 3.49 -5.05
N ILE A 144 0.81 3.87 -5.02
CA ILE A 144 1.89 3.14 -5.71
C ILE A 144 2.80 2.53 -4.64
N THR A 145 2.27 1.58 -3.87
CA THR A 145 3.03 0.96 -2.78
C THR A 145 4.13 0.03 -3.33
N PRO A 146 5.38 0.14 -2.81
CA PRO A 146 6.49 -0.71 -3.26
C PRO A 146 6.24 -2.21 -3.12
N TYR A 147 5.56 -2.64 -2.04
CA TYR A 147 5.29 -4.07 -1.82
C TYR A 147 4.44 -4.67 -2.94
N MET A 148 3.49 -3.92 -3.49
CA MET A 148 2.56 -4.44 -4.50
C MET A 148 3.31 -4.74 -5.80
N GLN A 149 4.29 -3.92 -6.15
CA GLN A 149 5.18 -4.13 -7.30
C GLN A 149 5.99 -5.42 -7.14
N LEU A 150 6.52 -5.65 -5.94
CA LEU A 150 7.30 -6.84 -5.60
C LEU A 150 6.43 -8.10 -5.61
N PHE A 151 5.31 -8.04 -4.88
CA PHE A 151 4.40 -9.16 -4.72
C PHE A 151 3.83 -9.60 -6.07
N GLN A 152 3.42 -8.65 -6.92
CA GLN A 152 2.90 -8.95 -8.24
C GLN A 152 3.95 -9.63 -9.13
N GLN A 153 5.19 -9.15 -9.12
CA GLN A 153 6.27 -9.77 -9.89
C GLN A 153 6.58 -11.18 -9.37
N SER A 154 6.79 -11.36 -8.07
CA SER A 154 7.15 -12.66 -7.48
C SER A 154 6.00 -13.67 -7.62
N SER A 155 4.74 -13.24 -7.47
CA SER A 155 3.56 -14.11 -7.65
C SER A 155 3.40 -14.59 -9.09
N LEU A 156 3.66 -13.72 -10.06
CA LEU A 156 3.59 -14.08 -11.48
C LEU A 156 4.67 -15.11 -11.85
N VAL A 157 5.87 -14.95 -11.28
CA VAL A 157 6.98 -15.91 -11.41
C VAL A 157 6.63 -17.26 -10.77
N GLU A 158 6.06 -17.26 -9.57
CA GLU A 158 5.66 -18.49 -8.85
C GLU A 158 4.56 -19.26 -9.59
N LYS A 159 3.58 -18.56 -10.17
CA LYS A 159 2.54 -19.15 -11.04
C LYS A 159 3.10 -19.74 -12.34
N GLY A 160 4.37 -19.47 -12.68
CA GLY A 160 5.01 -19.95 -13.91
C GLY A 160 4.35 -19.39 -15.17
N VAL A 161 3.75 -18.20 -15.11
CA VAL A 161 3.07 -17.59 -16.26
C VAL A 161 4.08 -17.34 -17.37
N ALA A 162 4.06 -18.21 -18.37
CA ALA A 162 4.93 -18.09 -19.52
C ALA A 162 4.63 -16.79 -20.29
N ARG A 163 5.67 -16.20 -20.89
CA ARG A 163 5.66 -15.01 -21.75
C ARG A 163 4.49 -14.93 -22.75
N ARG A 164 3.93 -16.09 -23.17
CA ARG A 164 2.85 -16.24 -24.15
C ARG A 164 1.43 -16.04 -23.57
N HIS A 165 1.25 -16.03 -22.25
CA HIS A 165 -0.05 -15.88 -21.55
C HIS A 165 -0.14 -14.59 -20.72
N TYR A 166 0.65 -13.56 -21.05
CA TYR A 166 0.68 -12.28 -20.33
C TYR A 166 -0.59 -11.42 -20.49
N GLY A 167 -1.36 -11.62 -21.57
CA GLY A 167 -2.54 -10.81 -21.89
C GLY A 167 -3.60 -10.75 -20.77
N PRO A 168 -4.07 -11.90 -20.24
CA PRO A 168 -5.03 -11.94 -19.14
C PRO A 168 -4.54 -11.25 -17.86
N GLU A 169 -3.30 -11.53 -17.42
CA GLU A 169 -2.70 -10.91 -16.22
C GLU A 169 -2.57 -9.39 -16.36
N ARG A 170 -2.31 -8.90 -17.58
CA ARG A 170 -2.32 -7.46 -17.88
C ARG A 170 -3.72 -6.85 -17.69
N VAL A 171 -4.78 -7.50 -18.18
CA VAL A 171 -6.16 -7.01 -18.01
C VAL A 171 -6.56 -7.00 -16.55
N ASP A 172 -6.21 -8.04 -15.79
CA ASP A 172 -6.46 -8.11 -14.35
C ASP A 172 -5.79 -6.95 -13.61
N THR A 173 -4.51 -6.69 -13.92
CA THR A 173 -3.73 -5.57 -13.38
C THR A 173 -4.39 -4.21 -13.63
N TYR A 174 -4.83 -3.95 -14.87
CA TYR A 174 -5.51 -2.69 -15.19
C TYR A 174 -6.85 -2.56 -14.48
N THR A 175 -7.63 -3.64 -14.45
CA THR A 175 -8.96 -3.66 -13.82
C THR A 175 -8.84 -3.40 -12.33
N GLY A 176 -7.94 -4.11 -11.64
CA GLY A 176 -7.68 -3.93 -10.22
C GLY A 176 -7.19 -2.51 -9.90
N ALA A 177 -6.28 -1.96 -10.70
CA ALA A 177 -5.80 -0.60 -10.50
C ALA A 177 -6.89 0.46 -10.73
N ILE A 178 -7.72 0.33 -11.77
CA ILE A 178 -8.84 1.27 -12.02
C ILE A 178 -9.84 1.20 -10.89
N PHE A 179 -10.21 -0.01 -10.46
CA PHE A 179 -11.15 -0.23 -9.39
C PHE A 179 -10.66 0.37 -8.06
N SER A 180 -9.39 0.13 -7.71
CA SER A 180 -8.77 0.72 -6.51
C SER A 180 -8.80 2.26 -6.54
N ASN A 181 -8.46 2.88 -7.68
CA ASN A 181 -8.51 4.34 -7.82
C ASN A 181 -9.95 4.87 -7.72
N LEU A 182 -10.93 4.16 -8.28
CA LEU A 182 -12.34 4.55 -8.17
C LEU A 182 -12.80 4.55 -6.71
N MET A 183 -12.43 3.53 -5.93
CA MET A 183 -12.74 3.49 -4.49
C MET A 183 -12.07 4.63 -3.73
N SER A 184 -10.80 4.93 -4.02
CA SER A 184 -10.09 6.07 -3.42
C SER A 184 -10.76 7.41 -3.75
N ILE A 185 -11.17 7.63 -4.99
CA ILE A 185 -11.93 8.83 -5.39
C ILE A 185 -13.25 8.89 -4.64
N ALA A 186 -13.99 7.79 -4.55
CA ALA A 186 -15.24 7.75 -3.82
C ALA A 186 -15.05 8.08 -2.33
N MET A 187 -13.98 7.56 -1.69
CA MET A 187 -13.63 7.91 -0.30
C MET A 187 -13.32 9.41 -0.15
N ILE A 188 -12.55 10.00 -1.07
CA ILE A 188 -12.22 11.44 -1.05
C ILE A 188 -13.48 12.29 -1.24
N VAL A 189 -14.35 11.93 -2.20
CA VAL A 189 -15.60 12.68 -2.45
C VAL A 189 -16.57 12.54 -1.29
N ALA A 190 -16.76 11.33 -0.75
CA ALA A 190 -17.63 11.10 0.41
C ALA A 190 -17.16 11.91 1.62
N THR A 191 -15.86 11.86 1.95
CA THR A 191 -15.29 12.63 3.08
C THR A 191 -15.38 14.14 2.84
N ALA A 192 -15.17 14.62 1.62
CA ALA A 192 -15.36 16.03 1.28
C ALA A 192 -16.83 16.47 1.41
N ALA A 193 -17.78 15.68 0.89
CA ALA A 193 -19.20 16.01 0.91
C ALA A 193 -19.84 15.93 2.30
N THR A 194 -19.19 15.23 3.25
CA THR A 194 -19.72 15.00 4.59
C THR A 194 -18.92 15.75 5.66
N LEU A 195 -17.68 15.32 5.91
CA LEU A 195 -16.82 15.84 6.97
C LEU A 195 -16.42 17.29 6.68
N HIS A 196 -15.92 17.57 5.47
CA HIS A 196 -15.41 18.89 5.13
C HIS A 196 -16.52 19.94 5.12
N VAL A 197 -17.68 19.64 4.53
CA VAL A 197 -18.85 20.53 4.53
C VAL A 197 -19.39 20.76 5.95
N ALA A 198 -19.32 19.76 6.84
CA ALA A 198 -19.69 19.89 8.25
C ALA A 198 -18.62 20.60 9.11
N GLY A 199 -17.54 21.11 8.52
CA GLY A 199 -16.45 21.78 9.23
C GLY A 199 -15.49 20.85 9.98
N GLN A 200 -15.65 19.52 9.87
CA GLN A 200 -14.70 18.55 10.42
C GLN A 200 -13.51 18.39 9.47
N THR A 201 -12.51 19.25 9.64
CA THR A 201 -11.28 19.24 8.83
C THR A 201 -10.12 18.47 9.46
N GLN A 202 -10.29 18.00 10.71
CA GLN A 202 -9.26 17.30 11.48
C GLN A 202 -9.75 15.90 11.87
N VAL A 203 -9.32 14.88 11.10
CA VAL A 203 -9.64 13.48 11.38
C VAL A 203 -8.57 12.92 12.32
N GLN A 204 -8.94 12.63 13.57
CA GLN A 204 -8.00 12.16 14.59
C GLN A 204 -8.21 10.70 14.97
N THR A 205 -9.43 10.19 14.79
CA THR A 205 -9.83 8.84 15.19
C THR A 205 -10.48 8.06 14.04
N ALA A 206 -10.55 6.73 14.19
CA ALA A 206 -11.33 5.88 13.29
C ALA A 206 -12.83 6.20 13.33
N GLU A 207 -13.33 6.69 14.48
CA GLU A 207 -14.71 7.14 14.61
C GLU A 207 -14.99 8.38 13.74
N ASP A 208 -14.06 9.32 13.67
CA ASP A 208 -14.20 10.50 12.80
C ASP A 208 -14.24 10.08 11.32
N ALA A 209 -13.38 9.13 10.93
CA ALA A 209 -13.39 8.59 9.57
C ALA A 209 -14.73 7.86 9.25
N ALA A 210 -15.31 7.15 10.22
CA ALA A 210 -16.57 6.44 10.04
C ALA A 210 -17.76 7.37 9.73
N LYS A 211 -17.75 8.61 10.26
CA LYS A 211 -18.81 9.62 10.00
C LYS A 211 -18.95 9.97 8.51
N ALA A 212 -17.94 9.70 7.68
CA ALA A 212 -18.05 9.88 6.24
C ALA A 212 -19.11 8.98 5.59
N LEU A 213 -19.49 7.88 6.25
CA LEU A 213 -20.52 6.95 5.79
C LEU A 213 -21.92 7.26 6.37
N SER A 214 -22.05 8.29 7.21
CA SER A 214 -23.32 8.67 7.83
C SER A 214 -24.46 8.97 6.84
N PRO A 215 -24.26 9.54 5.63
CA PRO A 215 -25.37 9.73 4.68
C PRO A 215 -26.06 8.43 4.27
N LEU A 216 -25.32 7.33 4.22
CA LEU A 216 -25.84 6.03 3.83
C LEU A 216 -26.36 5.22 5.03
N MET A 217 -25.58 5.19 6.12
CA MET A 217 -25.81 4.25 7.22
C MET A 217 -26.31 4.90 8.51
N GLY A 218 -26.37 6.23 8.57
CA GLY A 218 -26.72 6.96 9.79
C GLY A 218 -25.87 6.50 10.99
N ASP A 219 -26.54 6.04 12.04
CA ASP A 219 -25.92 5.57 13.28
C ASP A 219 -25.11 4.27 13.11
N TYR A 220 -25.39 3.48 12.07
CA TYR A 220 -24.68 2.23 11.78
C TYR A 220 -23.34 2.45 11.06
N ALA A 221 -22.98 3.69 10.73
CA ALA A 221 -21.73 4.02 10.04
C ALA A 221 -20.49 3.51 10.78
N LYS A 222 -20.50 3.56 12.13
CA LYS A 222 -19.40 3.05 12.98
C LYS A 222 -19.22 1.54 12.84
N ILE A 223 -20.31 0.78 12.92
CA ILE A 223 -20.29 -0.69 12.84
C ILE A 223 -19.85 -1.11 11.45
N LEU A 224 -20.39 -0.47 10.41
CA LEU A 224 -20.03 -0.76 9.04
C LEU A 224 -18.55 -0.49 8.81
N PHE A 225 -18.07 0.73 9.10
CA PHE A 225 -16.66 1.10 8.95
C PHE A 225 -15.72 0.21 9.77
N GLY A 226 -16.05 -0.07 11.04
CA GLY A 226 -15.26 -0.94 11.91
C GLY A 226 -15.13 -2.36 11.34
N THR A 227 -16.23 -2.92 10.83
CA THR A 227 -16.21 -4.25 10.20
C THR A 227 -15.35 -4.25 8.92
N GLY A 228 -15.50 -3.23 8.08
CA GLY A 228 -14.70 -3.08 6.86
C GLY A 228 -13.21 -2.91 7.15
N LEU A 229 -12.87 -2.03 8.08
CA LEU A 229 -11.48 -1.78 8.50
C LEU A 229 -10.85 -3.03 9.12
N LEU A 230 -11.58 -3.75 9.97
CA LEU A 230 -11.09 -5.00 10.56
C LEU A 230 -10.80 -6.04 9.48
N GLY A 231 -11.73 -6.24 8.54
CA GLY A 231 -11.55 -7.18 7.42
C GLY A 231 -10.36 -6.82 6.54
N ALA A 232 -10.23 -5.54 6.19
CA ALA A 232 -9.14 -5.02 5.38
C ALA A 232 -7.78 -5.26 6.02
N SER A 233 -7.66 -4.90 7.30
CA SER A 233 -6.40 -5.00 8.02
C SER A 233 -6.04 -6.44 8.41
N LEU A 234 -7.01 -7.33 8.60
CA LEU A 234 -6.74 -8.76 8.74
C LEU A 234 -6.20 -9.36 7.45
N LEU A 235 -6.82 -9.03 6.30
CA LEU A 235 -6.37 -9.48 4.98
C LEU A 235 -4.95 -8.98 4.68
N ALA A 236 -4.74 -7.67 4.78
CA ALA A 236 -3.45 -7.03 4.51
C ALA A 236 -2.38 -7.45 5.54
N GLY A 237 -2.77 -7.65 6.79
CA GLY A 237 -1.90 -8.13 7.87
C GLY A 237 -1.33 -9.54 7.63
N ALA A 238 -1.98 -10.37 6.81
CA ALA A 238 -1.43 -11.65 6.34
C ALA A 238 -0.51 -11.47 5.13
N VAL A 239 -0.95 -10.68 4.15
CA VAL A 239 -0.30 -10.55 2.84
C VAL A 239 1.00 -9.74 2.94
N LEU A 240 1.06 -8.68 3.74
CA LEU A 240 2.22 -7.79 3.83
C LEU A 240 3.47 -8.43 4.46
N PRO A 241 3.37 -9.10 5.63
CA PRO A 241 4.52 -9.83 6.17
C PRO A 241 5.00 -10.93 5.22
N LEU A 242 4.06 -11.58 4.53
CA LEU A 242 4.36 -12.62 3.56
C LEU A 242 5.12 -12.06 2.34
N ALA A 243 4.60 -11.01 1.70
CA ALA A 243 5.24 -10.34 0.57
C ALA A 243 6.66 -9.84 0.92
N THR A 244 6.83 -9.32 2.13
CA THR A 244 8.14 -8.88 2.63
C THR A 244 9.10 -10.05 2.83
N SER A 245 8.59 -11.17 3.34
CA SER A 245 9.38 -12.40 3.52
C SER A 245 9.80 -13.00 2.18
N TYR A 246 8.94 -12.95 1.17
CA TYR A 246 9.28 -13.34 -0.21
C TYR A 246 10.38 -12.47 -0.78
N ALA A 247 10.23 -11.15 -0.71
CA ALA A 247 11.20 -10.20 -1.24
C ALA A 247 12.59 -10.37 -0.63
N ILE A 248 12.66 -10.56 0.69
CA ILE A 248 13.93 -10.74 1.40
C ILE A 248 14.54 -12.11 1.11
N ALA A 249 13.73 -13.18 1.15
CA ALA A 249 14.22 -14.52 0.84
C ALA A 249 14.75 -14.60 -0.60
N GLU A 250 14.06 -13.96 -1.55
CA GLU A 250 14.50 -13.80 -2.93
C GLU A 250 15.87 -13.14 -3.01
N ALA A 251 16.02 -11.94 -2.43
CA ALA A 251 17.27 -11.20 -2.51
C ALA A 251 18.50 -11.96 -1.99
N PHE A 252 18.31 -12.78 -0.95
CA PHE A 252 19.37 -13.61 -0.38
C PHE A 252 19.50 -14.99 -1.05
N GLY A 253 18.62 -15.36 -1.99
CA GLY A 253 18.59 -16.68 -2.62
C GLY A 253 18.21 -17.81 -1.65
N LEU A 254 17.36 -17.50 -0.66
CA LEU A 254 16.90 -18.43 0.36
C LEU A 254 15.67 -19.22 -0.12
N PRO A 255 15.46 -20.46 0.38
CA PRO A 255 14.21 -21.17 0.18
C PRO A 255 13.01 -20.33 0.64
N LYS A 256 11.99 -20.25 -0.21
CA LYS A 256 10.79 -19.40 -0.04
C LYS A 256 9.56 -20.09 -0.60
N GLY A 257 8.41 -19.83 0.00
CA GLY A 257 7.13 -20.37 -0.45
C GLY A 257 6.21 -20.76 0.72
N VAL A 258 4.93 -20.42 0.61
CA VAL A 258 3.90 -20.84 1.58
C VAL A 258 3.66 -22.36 1.56
N ASN A 259 3.96 -23.01 0.44
CA ASN A 259 3.85 -24.47 0.29
C ASN A 259 5.03 -25.23 0.93
N LEU A 260 5.99 -24.54 1.55
CA LEU A 260 7.13 -25.16 2.20
C LEU A 260 6.88 -25.29 3.71
N ASP A 261 7.39 -26.36 4.30
CA ASP A 261 7.38 -26.50 5.76
C ASP A 261 8.40 -25.54 6.43
N PHE A 262 8.17 -25.21 7.71
CA PHE A 262 9.10 -24.42 8.53
C PHE A 262 10.54 -24.99 8.51
N ARG A 263 10.69 -26.32 8.39
CA ARG A 263 12.00 -26.98 8.29
C ARG A 263 12.73 -26.69 6.97
N ARG A 264 11.99 -26.48 5.88
CA ARG A 264 12.55 -26.25 4.54
C ARG A 264 12.86 -24.77 4.30
N ALA A 265 12.12 -23.87 4.92
CA ALA A 265 12.31 -22.42 4.79
C ALA A 265 12.31 -21.68 6.15
N PRO A 266 13.18 -22.03 7.11
CA PRO A 266 13.12 -21.51 8.48
C PRO A 266 13.30 -19.98 8.53
N LYS A 267 14.18 -19.42 7.70
CA LYS A 267 14.44 -17.98 7.64
C LYS A 267 13.23 -17.19 7.11
N PHE A 268 12.52 -17.75 6.14
CA PHE A 268 11.31 -17.14 5.56
C PHE A 268 10.21 -17.03 6.61
N PHE A 269 9.89 -18.13 7.30
CA PHE A 269 8.87 -18.13 8.35
C PHE A 269 9.29 -17.38 9.61
N ALA A 270 10.58 -17.38 9.96
CA ALA A 270 11.09 -16.58 11.07
C ALA A 270 10.91 -15.07 10.81
N LEU A 271 11.22 -14.61 9.60
CA LEU A 271 11.01 -13.21 9.20
C LEU A 271 9.52 -12.84 9.21
N PHE A 272 8.67 -13.69 8.64
CA PHE A 272 7.22 -13.53 8.69
C PHE A 272 6.72 -13.39 10.13
N THR A 273 7.13 -14.31 11.01
CA THR A 273 6.77 -14.29 12.44
C THR A 273 7.25 -13.01 13.12
N ALA A 274 8.49 -12.59 12.84
CA ALA A 274 9.05 -11.38 13.42
C ALA A 274 8.27 -10.12 13.01
N LEU A 275 7.84 -10.02 11.75
CA LEU A 275 7.03 -8.90 11.26
C LEU A 275 5.64 -8.87 11.90
N VAL A 276 4.97 -10.02 12.00
CA VAL A 276 3.67 -10.16 12.67
C VAL A 276 3.76 -9.74 14.14
N VAL A 277 4.76 -10.26 14.86
CA VAL A 277 4.98 -9.91 16.28
C VAL A 277 5.32 -8.43 16.43
N PHE A 278 6.19 -7.90 15.56
CA PHE A 278 6.56 -6.49 15.56
C PHE A 278 5.34 -5.58 15.37
N GLY A 279 4.52 -5.85 14.35
CA GLY A 279 3.29 -5.09 14.10
C GLY A 279 2.33 -5.15 15.28
N ALA A 280 2.09 -6.34 15.83
CA ALA A 280 1.22 -6.54 16.98
C ALA A 280 1.71 -5.79 18.23
N VAL A 281 3.01 -5.88 18.57
CA VAL A 281 3.59 -5.19 19.72
C VAL A 281 3.46 -3.68 19.59
N VAL A 282 3.80 -3.12 18.41
CA VAL A 282 3.68 -1.68 18.18
C VAL A 282 2.23 -1.22 18.25
N ALA A 283 1.29 -2.02 17.72
CA ALA A 283 -0.13 -1.71 17.79
C ALA A 283 -0.69 -1.72 19.23
N LEU A 284 -0.07 -2.43 20.17
CA LEU A 284 -0.49 -2.46 21.57
C LEU A 284 0.07 -1.30 22.41
N ILE A 285 0.94 -0.45 21.84
CA ILE A 285 1.47 0.70 22.55
C ILE A 285 0.31 1.68 22.85
N PRO A 286 0.08 2.04 24.13
CA PRO A 286 -0.99 2.94 24.52
C PRO A 286 -0.72 4.37 24.06
N GLY A 287 -1.79 5.12 23.75
CA GLY A 287 -1.69 6.56 23.46
C GLY A 287 -1.08 6.93 22.11
N VAL A 288 -0.80 5.95 21.24
CA VAL A 288 -0.32 6.22 19.89
C VAL A 288 -1.43 6.92 19.08
N PRO A 289 -1.16 8.09 18.47
CA PRO A 289 -2.13 8.77 17.63
C PRO A 289 -2.34 8.00 16.33
N VAL A 290 -3.36 7.14 16.32
CA VAL A 290 -3.68 6.17 15.25
C VAL A 290 -3.62 6.80 13.87
N ILE A 291 -4.43 7.83 13.61
CA ILE A 291 -4.54 8.43 12.27
C ILE A 291 -3.21 9.08 11.84
N ARG A 292 -2.52 9.77 12.75
CA ARG A 292 -1.21 10.39 12.43
C ARG A 292 -0.17 9.34 12.09
N LEU A 293 -0.13 8.22 12.83
CA LEU A 293 0.78 7.12 12.55
C LEU A 293 0.49 6.50 11.18
N LEU A 294 -0.79 6.21 10.88
CA LEU A 294 -1.20 5.66 9.59
C LEU A 294 -0.78 6.58 8.43
N VAL A 295 -1.09 7.88 8.52
CA VAL A 295 -0.69 8.86 7.49
C VAL A 295 0.83 8.94 7.36
N ALA A 296 1.57 9.01 8.48
CA ALA A 296 3.02 9.08 8.45
C ALA A 296 3.67 7.86 7.78
N ILE A 297 3.12 6.67 8.00
CA ILE A 297 3.58 5.44 7.34
C ILE A 297 3.32 5.50 5.83
N GLN A 298 2.19 6.05 5.38
CA GLN A 298 1.95 6.25 3.95
C GLN A 298 2.87 7.28 3.33
N VAL A 299 3.19 8.35 4.05
CA VAL A 299 4.18 9.35 3.62
C VAL A 299 5.57 8.73 3.51
N LEU A 300 5.97 7.91 4.49
CA LEU A 300 7.23 7.15 4.44
C LEU A 300 7.28 6.25 3.20
N ASN A 301 6.20 5.53 2.91
CA ASN A 301 6.10 4.71 1.71
C ASN A 301 6.23 5.54 0.42
N GLY A 302 5.57 6.71 0.36
CA GLY A 302 5.69 7.65 -0.76
C GLY A 302 7.12 8.20 -0.93
N ALA A 303 7.81 8.46 0.18
CA ALA A 303 9.20 8.92 0.18
C ALA A 303 10.19 7.85 -0.29
N LEU A 304 9.92 6.59 0.01
CA LEU A 304 10.77 5.45 -0.34
C LEU A 304 10.51 4.89 -1.74
N LEU A 305 9.33 5.17 -2.31
CA LEU A 305 8.91 4.70 -3.63
C LEU A 305 9.88 5.04 -4.77
N PRO A 306 10.44 6.26 -4.91
CA PRO A 306 11.38 6.57 -5.99
C PRO A 306 12.56 5.61 -6.08
N VAL A 307 13.04 5.11 -4.94
CA VAL A 307 14.17 4.18 -4.88
C VAL A 307 13.84 2.87 -5.57
N ILE A 308 12.65 2.32 -5.36
CA ILE A 308 12.26 1.05 -5.99
C ILE A 308 11.84 1.27 -7.45
N LEU A 309 11.17 2.38 -7.72
CA LEU A 309 10.72 2.73 -9.06
C LEU A 309 11.88 2.92 -10.05
N VAL A 310 13.01 3.50 -9.62
CA VAL A 310 14.18 3.66 -10.50
C VAL A 310 14.78 2.32 -10.89
N PHE A 311 14.87 1.34 -9.98
CA PHE A 311 15.34 0.00 -10.31
C PHE A 311 14.45 -0.66 -11.36
N ILE A 312 13.13 -0.58 -11.19
CA ILE A 312 12.16 -1.13 -12.15
C ILE A 312 12.33 -0.45 -13.52
N LEU A 313 12.41 0.88 -13.56
CA LEU A 313 12.55 1.64 -14.81
C LEU A 313 13.85 1.34 -15.55
N VAL A 314 14.95 1.13 -14.83
CA VAL A 314 16.22 0.75 -15.47
C VAL A 314 16.17 -0.69 -15.97
N LEU A 315 15.68 -1.64 -15.16
CA LEU A 315 15.64 -3.06 -15.50
C LEU A 315 14.68 -3.36 -16.67
N ILE A 316 13.50 -2.72 -16.72
CA ILE A 316 12.52 -2.95 -17.80
C ILE A 316 12.99 -2.40 -19.16
N ASN A 317 13.95 -1.48 -19.15
CA ASN A 317 14.55 -0.92 -20.37
C ASN A 317 15.80 -1.67 -20.81
N ASP A 318 16.26 -2.65 -20.03
CA ASP A 318 17.43 -3.44 -20.38
C ASP A 318 17.09 -4.52 -21.41
N THR A 319 17.53 -4.31 -22.64
CA THR A 319 17.24 -5.23 -23.76
C THR A 319 17.83 -6.62 -23.56
N ARG A 320 18.86 -6.79 -22.73
CA ARG A 320 19.44 -8.10 -22.41
C ARG A 320 18.53 -8.91 -21.48
N LEU A 321 17.71 -8.23 -20.68
CA LEU A 321 16.74 -8.86 -19.76
C LEU A 321 15.37 -9.05 -20.41
N THR A 322 14.84 -8.01 -21.05
CA THR A 322 13.44 -8.01 -21.50
C THR A 322 13.28 -8.37 -22.97
N GLY A 323 14.35 -8.31 -23.76
CA GLY A 323 14.29 -8.48 -25.21
C GLY A 323 13.24 -7.58 -25.86
N GLU A 324 12.31 -8.20 -26.59
CA GLU A 324 11.19 -7.51 -27.27
C GLU A 324 10.14 -6.92 -26.31
N LEU A 325 10.09 -7.34 -25.04
CA LEU A 325 9.15 -6.83 -24.04
C LEU A 325 9.62 -5.53 -23.36
N LYS A 326 10.64 -4.85 -23.91
CA LYS A 326 11.08 -3.55 -23.38
C LYS A 326 9.97 -2.50 -23.42
N ASN A 327 10.10 -1.48 -22.58
CA ASN A 327 9.19 -0.34 -22.62
C ASN A 327 9.18 0.35 -24.00
N THR A 328 7.97 0.70 -24.46
CA THR A 328 7.81 1.64 -25.58
C THR A 328 8.04 3.08 -25.11
N ARG A 329 8.17 4.02 -26.05
CA ARG A 329 8.39 5.44 -25.74
C ARG A 329 7.32 6.00 -24.81
N LEU A 330 6.05 5.63 -25.02
CA LEU A 330 4.94 6.07 -24.18
C LEU A 330 5.08 5.57 -22.72
N TYR A 331 5.41 4.30 -22.54
CA TYR A 331 5.62 3.73 -21.19
C TYR A 331 6.79 4.39 -20.48
N ASN A 332 7.86 4.72 -21.20
CA ASN A 332 8.99 5.44 -20.62
C ASN A 332 8.63 6.87 -20.21
N VAL A 333 7.90 7.61 -21.04
CA VAL A 333 7.44 8.97 -20.67
C VAL A 333 6.55 8.92 -19.44
N LEU A 334 5.60 7.98 -19.38
CA LEU A 334 4.72 7.83 -18.22
C LEU A 334 5.47 7.36 -16.97
N GLY A 335 6.39 6.40 -17.10
CA GLY A 335 7.18 5.85 -16.02
C GLY A 335 8.15 6.86 -15.42
N TRP A 336 8.99 7.48 -16.26
CA TRP A 336 9.92 8.53 -15.83
C TRP A 336 9.20 9.80 -15.38
N GLY A 337 8.07 10.16 -16.01
CA GLY A 337 7.24 11.27 -15.55
C GLY A 337 6.67 11.02 -14.15
N THR A 338 6.23 9.80 -13.87
CA THR A 338 5.79 9.39 -12.52
C THR A 338 6.95 9.48 -11.52
N PHE A 339 8.13 8.94 -11.88
CA PHE A 339 9.32 9.04 -11.05
C PHE A 339 9.70 10.49 -10.74
N ALA A 340 9.72 11.36 -11.76
CA ALA A 340 10.06 12.77 -11.61
C ALA A 340 9.05 13.50 -10.71
N LEU A 341 7.75 13.27 -10.90
CA LEU A 341 6.69 13.88 -10.09
C LEU A 341 6.83 13.51 -8.61
N ILE A 342 6.97 12.21 -8.31
CA ILE A 342 7.05 11.71 -6.94
C ILE A 342 8.35 12.18 -6.29
N THR A 343 9.47 12.07 -7.01
CA THR A 343 10.78 12.54 -6.50
C THR A 343 10.74 14.04 -6.20
N THR A 344 10.09 14.84 -7.06
CA THR A 344 9.93 16.28 -6.82
C THR A 344 9.06 16.55 -5.59
N ALA A 345 7.92 15.89 -5.46
CA ALA A 345 7.05 16.04 -4.30
C ALA A 345 7.77 15.68 -2.99
N VAL A 346 8.52 14.58 -2.98
CA VAL A 346 9.31 14.13 -1.83
C VAL A 346 10.46 15.09 -1.53
N ALA A 347 11.19 15.56 -2.55
CA ALA A 347 12.27 16.52 -2.36
C ALA A 347 11.78 17.85 -1.80
N VAL A 348 10.63 18.34 -2.28
CA VAL A 348 9.99 19.55 -1.78
C VAL A 348 9.54 19.36 -0.33
N MET A 349 8.95 18.22 0.02
CA MET A 349 8.54 17.89 1.39
C MET A 349 9.75 17.86 2.34
N LEU A 350 10.79 17.09 2.02
CA LEU A 350 11.99 16.93 2.85
C LEU A 350 12.78 18.23 2.94
N GLY A 351 12.93 18.96 1.83
CA GLY A 351 13.56 20.28 1.82
C GLY A 351 12.81 21.26 2.71
N GLY A 352 11.48 21.26 2.67
CA GLY A 352 10.61 22.05 3.54
C GLY A 352 10.84 21.76 5.03
N GLN A 353 10.88 20.48 5.39
CA GLN A 353 11.13 20.04 6.76
C GLN A 353 12.56 20.39 7.23
N LEU A 354 13.56 20.20 6.38
CA LEU A 354 14.95 20.53 6.68
C LEU A 354 15.15 22.03 6.92
N LEU A 355 14.63 22.88 6.03
CA LEU A 355 14.74 24.33 6.22
C LEU A 355 14.00 24.81 7.47
N ALA A 356 12.86 24.19 7.80
CA ALA A 356 12.14 24.49 9.03
C ALA A 356 12.98 24.21 10.29
N LEU A 357 13.84 23.18 10.28
CA LEU A 357 14.79 22.91 11.38
C LEU A 357 15.84 24.01 11.53
N PHE A 358 16.18 24.72 10.44
CA PHE A 358 17.08 25.88 10.43
C PHE A 358 16.35 27.23 10.59
N GLY A 359 15.05 27.21 10.93
CA GLY A 359 14.25 28.43 11.12
C GLY A 359 13.85 29.14 9.81
N VAL A 360 14.11 28.53 8.66
CA VAL A 360 13.75 29.07 7.34
C VAL A 360 12.46 28.40 6.86
N LYS A 361 11.38 29.16 6.73
CA LYS A 361 10.12 28.63 6.19
C LYS A 361 10.17 28.65 4.65
N LEU A 362 10.16 27.47 4.04
CA LEU A 362 10.09 27.29 2.58
C LEU A 362 8.71 27.68 2.02
N PHE A 363 7.69 27.61 2.88
CA PHE A 363 6.30 27.96 2.58
C PHE A 363 5.92 29.15 3.46
N GLY A 364 5.54 30.26 2.84
CA GLY A 364 5.21 31.51 3.54
C GLY A 364 3.98 31.35 4.42
N GLY A 365 4.14 31.68 5.71
CA GLY A 365 3.11 31.73 6.74
C GLY A 365 3.65 32.34 8.01
#